data_AF-A0A952U154-F1
#
_entry.id   AF-A0A952U154-F1
#
_cell.length_a   1.000
_cell.length_b   1.000
_cell.length_c   1.000
_cell.angle_alpha   90.00
_cell.angle_beta   90.00
_cell.angle_gamma   90.00
#
_symmetry.space_group_name_H-M   'P 1'
#
loop_
_entity.id
_entity.type
_entity.pdbx_description
1 polymer ?
#
loop_
_entity_poly.entity_id
_entity_poly.type
_entity_poly.pdbx_seq_one_letter_code
_entity_poly.pdbx_strand_id
1 'polypeptide(L)'
;MMRRVVTLAVIAGMFATGFFQSADAKKWTIYQRQAALNKRVSAAERAKELTFKEAQSFKDDLADIEEDKCKMITKNNGKLSYEDEEKLEKRLNKVSVKIQDKKLEKRLR
;
A
#
# COMPACT_ATOMS: atom_id res chain seq x y z
N MET A 1 -58.08 41.56 -3.82
CA MET A 1 -58.32 41.06 -2.44
C MET A 1 -58.35 39.54 -2.51
N MET A 2 -57.36 38.85 -1.91
CA MET A 2 -57.35 37.42 -1.50
C MET A 2 -57.54 36.34 -2.60
N ARG A 3 -56.76 35.26 -2.71
CA ARG A 3 -55.89 34.52 -1.79
C ARG A 3 -54.83 33.76 -2.60
N ARG A 4 -53.62 33.70 -2.03
CA ARG A 4 -52.48 32.91 -2.51
C ARG A 4 -52.78 31.42 -2.34
N VAL A 5 -52.49 30.61 -3.36
CA VAL A 5 -52.30 29.17 -3.21
C VAL A 5 -50.87 28.90 -3.64
N VAL A 6 -49.96 28.88 -2.66
CA VAL A 6 -48.56 28.48 -2.88
C VAL A 6 -48.53 26.97 -2.74
N THR A 7 -48.55 26.27 -3.88
CA THR A 7 -48.39 24.82 -3.93
C THR A 7 -46.95 24.49 -3.59
N LEU A 8 -46.73 23.96 -2.38
CA LEU A 8 -45.46 23.39 -1.93
C LEU A 8 -45.19 22.12 -2.75
N ALA A 9 -44.32 22.23 -3.76
CA ALA A 9 -43.71 21.07 -4.38
C ALA A 9 -42.55 20.61 -3.51
N VAL A 10 -42.83 19.65 -2.61
CA VAL A 10 -41.81 18.86 -1.93
C VAL A 10 -41.17 17.97 -3.00
N ILE A 11 -40.07 18.43 -3.61
CA ILE A 11 -39.25 17.56 -4.44
C ILE A 11 -38.56 16.58 -3.48
N ALA A 12 -39.07 15.37 -3.48
CA ALA A 12 -38.52 14.22 -2.80
C ALA A 12 -37.01 14.15 -3.07
N GLY A 13 -36.23 14.33 -2.01
CA GLY A 13 -34.82 13.97 -2.01
C GLY A 13 -34.72 12.48 -2.24
N MET A 14 -34.56 12.08 -3.51
CA MET A 14 -34.14 10.73 -3.85
C MET A 14 -32.78 10.53 -3.19
N PHE A 15 -32.82 9.73 -2.13
CA PHE A 15 -31.67 9.17 -1.44
C PHE A 15 -30.61 8.78 -2.48
N ALA A 16 -29.51 9.52 -2.49
CA ALA A 16 -28.25 8.99 -2.95
C ALA A 16 -27.86 7.88 -1.97
N THR A 17 -28.44 6.68 -2.13
CA THR A 17 -27.84 5.46 -1.59
C THR A 17 -26.59 5.23 -2.41
N GLY A 18 -25.54 5.96 -2.05
CA GLY A 18 -24.19 5.65 -2.46
C GLY A 18 -23.99 4.17 -2.16
N PHE A 19 -23.81 3.40 -3.24
CA PHE A 19 -23.17 2.11 -3.15
C PHE A 19 -21.76 2.40 -2.62
N PHE A 20 -21.62 2.46 -1.30
CA PHE A 20 -20.35 2.21 -0.65
C PHE A 20 -20.03 0.75 -0.94
N GLN A 21 -19.53 0.47 -2.15
CA GLN A 21 -18.80 -0.76 -2.39
C GLN A 21 -17.69 -0.73 -1.36
N SER A 22 -17.81 -1.57 -0.34
CA SER A 22 -16.72 -1.81 0.59
C SER A 22 -15.53 -2.16 -0.30
N ALA A 23 -14.53 -1.29 -0.34
CA ALA A 23 -13.32 -1.55 -1.10
C ALA A 23 -12.64 -2.71 -0.38
N ASP A 24 -12.92 -3.93 -0.82
CA ASP A 24 -12.29 -5.13 -0.30
C ASP A 24 -10.80 -4.99 -0.61
N ALA A 25 -10.04 -4.60 0.41
CA ALA A 25 -8.64 -4.29 0.24
C ALA A 25 -7.94 -5.61 -0.10
N LYS A 26 -7.55 -5.76 -1.37
CA LYS A 26 -6.86 -6.96 -1.86
C LYS A 26 -5.69 -7.31 -0.93
N LYS A 27 -5.84 -8.36 -0.13
CA LYS A 27 -4.78 -8.84 0.77
C LYS A 27 -3.67 -9.44 -0.09
N TRP A 28 -2.50 -8.83 -0.03
CA TRP A 28 -1.32 -9.33 -0.75
C TRP A 28 -0.63 -10.40 0.09
N THR A 29 -0.06 -11.40 -0.58
CA THR A 29 0.89 -12.30 0.08
C THR A 29 2.21 -11.59 0.30
N ILE A 30 3.03 -12.09 1.24
CA ILE A 30 4.41 -11.59 1.48
C ILE A 30 5.20 -11.50 0.17
N TYR A 31 5.12 -12.55 -0.65
CA TYR A 31 5.78 -12.59 -1.95
C TYR A 31 5.30 -11.48 -2.90
N GLN A 32 3.98 -11.30 -3.04
CA GLN A 32 3.42 -10.24 -3.89
C GLN A 32 3.86 -8.86 -3.41
N ARG A 33 3.90 -8.66 -2.09
CA ARG A 33 4.33 -7.40 -1.49
C ARG A 33 5.81 -7.12 -1.73
N GLN A 34 6.69 -8.11 -1.58
CA GLN A 34 8.11 -7.99 -1.93
C GLN A 34 8.31 -7.65 -3.41
N ALA A 35 7.65 -8.38 -4.31
CA ALA A 35 7.77 -8.15 -5.76
C ALA A 35 7.31 -6.73 -6.14
N ALA A 36 6.22 -6.25 -5.55
CA ALA A 36 5.72 -4.91 -5.78
C ALA A 36 6.66 -3.82 -5.25
N LEU A 37 7.29 -4.02 -4.08
CA LEU A 37 8.29 -3.09 -3.55
C LEU A 37 9.55 -3.06 -4.43
N ASN A 38 10.06 -4.21 -4.87
CA ASN A 38 11.17 -4.28 -5.82
C ASN A 38 10.88 -3.51 -7.12
N LYS A 39 9.67 -3.68 -7.66
CA LYS A 39 9.21 -2.93 -8.84
C LYS A 39 9.16 -1.43 -8.56
N ARG A 40 8.66 -1.02 -7.39
CA ARG A 40 8.59 0.39 -6.98
C ARG A 40 9.96 1.02 -6.83
N VAL A 41 10.92 0.34 -6.20
CA VAL A 41 12.32 0.81 -6.09
C VAL A 41 12.91 1.04 -7.47
N SER A 42 12.79 0.04 -8.35
CA SER A 42 13.31 0.13 -9.72
C SER A 42 12.64 1.24 -10.55
N ALA A 43 11.35 1.49 -10.34
CA ALA A 43 10.64 2.58 -11.00
C ALA A 43 11.10 3.95 -10.48
N ALA A 44 11.26 4.09 -9.17
CA ALA A 44 11.73 5.34 -8.55
C ALA A 44 13.17 5.67 -8.93
N GLU A 45 14.03 4.65 -9.04
CA GLU A 45 15.39 4.79 -9.57
C GLU A 45 15.39 5.32 -11.01
N ARG A 46 14.62 4.70 -11.91
CA ARG A 46 14.50 5.16 -13.31
C ARG A 46 13.91 6.56 -13.43
N ALA A 47 12.97 6.90 -12.56
CA ALA A 47 12.36 8.23 -12.49
C ALA A 47 13.27 9.28 -11.82
N LYS A 48 14.47 8.91 -11.38
CA LYS A 48 15.41 9.76 -10.62
C LYS A 48 14.83 10.31 -9.31
N GLU A 49 13.77 9.67 -8.80
CA GLU A 49 13.21 9.94 -7.48
C GLU A 49 14.03 9.27 -6.36
N LEU A 50 14.86 8.28 -6.72
CA LEU A 50 15.92 7.71 -5.89
C LEU A 50 17.24 7.75 -6.66
N THR A 51 18.34 7.93 -5.95
CA THR A 51 19.67 7.70 -6.49
C THR A 51 19.95 6.20 -6.61
N PHE A 52 20.96 5.83 -7.42
CA PHE A 52 21.43 4.44 -7.52
C PHE A 52 21.76 3.83 -6.15
N LYS A 53 22.48 4.58 -5.29
CA LYS A 53 22.88 4.10 -3.96
C LYS A 53 21.67 3.87 -3.04
N GLU A 54 20.70 4.77 -3.05
CA GLU A 54 19.46 4.61 -2.26
C GLU A 54 18.63 3.44 -2.77
N ALA A 55 18.48 3.31 -4.10
CA ALA A 55 17.79 2.18 -4.70
C ALA A 55 18.48 0.85 -4.38
N GLN A 56 19.81 0.81 -4.41
CA GLN A 56 20.58 -0.38 -4.04
C GLN A 56 20.37 -0.75 -2.57
N SER A 57 20.47 0.22 -1.66
CA SER A 57 20.22 -0.01 -0.23
C SER A 57 18.81 -0.58 0.04
N PHE A 58 17.78 -0.14 -0.70
CA PHE A 58 16.45 -0.73 -0.56
C PHE A 58 16.33 -2.14 -1.17
N LYS A 59 17.08 -2.44 -2.24
CA LYS A 59 17.15 -3.80 -2.80
C LYS A 59 17.83 -4.74 -1.82
N ASP A 60 18.87 -4.28 -1.13
CA ASP A 60 19.57 -5.05 -0.09
C ASP A 60 18.64 -5.32 1.10
N ASP A 61 17.94 -4.28 1.61
CA ASP A 61 16.92 -4.45 2.66
C ASP A 61 15.84 -5.49 2.27
N LEU A 62 15.43 -5.54 1.00
CA LEU A 62 14.45 -6.50 0.50
C LEU A 62 15.03 -7.91 0.34
N ALA A 63 16.31 -8.03 0.01
CA ALA A 63 17.04 -9.30 -0.06
C ALA A 63 17.20 -9.92 1.34
N ASP A 64 17.53 -9.12 2.36
CA ASP A 64 17.60 -9.59 3.75
C ASP A 64 16.24 -10.10 4.23
N ILE A 65 15.15 -9.43 3.85
CA ILE A 65 13.79 -9.90 4.15
C ILE A 65 13.50 -11.23 3.44
N GLU A 66 13.97 -11.41 2.21
CA GLU A 66 13.82 -12.67 1.47
C GLU A 66 14.57 -13.81 2.16
N GLU A 67 15.80 -13.57 2.59
CA GLU A 67 16.60 -14.57 3.30
C GLU A 67 15.91 -15.01 4.60
N ASP A 68 15.41 -14.04 5.38
CA ASP A 68 14.68 -14.35 6.61
C ASP A 68 13.37 -15.09 6.34
N LYS A 69 12.63 -14.74 5.30
CA LYS A 69 11.43 -15.46 4.86
C LYS A 69 11.77 -16.93 4.55
N CYS A 70 12.84 -17.18 3.80
CA CYS A 70 13.30 -18.53 3.49
C CYS A 70 13.66 -19.33 4.74
N LYS A 71 14.34 -18.70 5.71
CA LYS A 71 14.65 -19.31 7.01
C LYS A 71 13.39 -19.65 7.81
N MET A 72 12.40 -18.74 7.84
CA MET A 72 11.11 -18.94 8.52
C MET A 72 10.32 -20.10 7.90
N ILE A 73 10.20 -20.13 6.57
CA ILE A 73 9.57 -21.22 5.82
C ILE A 73 10.24 -22.56 6.13
N THR A 74 11.57 -22.61 6.10
CA THR A 74 12.35 -23.83 6.39
C THR A 74 12.11 -24.32 7.81
N LYS A 75 12.08 -23.41 8.79
CA LYS A 75 11.85 -23.74 10.20
C LYS A 75 10.43 -24.21 10.49
N ASN A 76 9.45 -23.81 9.68
CA ASN A 76 8.04 -24.06 9.91
C ASN A 76 7.41 -24.95 8.83
N ASN A 77 8.04 -26.11 8.59
CA ASN A 77 7.52 -27.18 7.71
C ASN A 77 7.13 -26.71 6.30
N GLY A 78 7.90 -25.77 5.73
CA GLY A 78 7.71 -25.27 4.38
C GLY A 78 6.61 -24.20 4.25
N LYS A 79 6.12 -23.63 5.35
CA LYS A 79 5.09 -22.57 5.36
C LYS A 79 5.46 -21.46 6.32
N LEU A 80 4.97 -20.24 6.07
CA LEU A 80 5.05 -19.18 7.08
C LEU A 80 3.98 -19.42 8.14
N SER A 81 4.33 -19.21 9.41
CA SER A 81 3.32 -19.07 10.46
C SER A 81 2.65 -17.71 10.34
N TYR A 82 1.52 -17.54 11.02
CA TYR A 82 0.85 -16.24 11.06
C TYR A 82 1.74 -15.16 11.69
N GLU A 83 2.50 -15.51 12.73
CA GLU A 83 3.43 -14.60 13.41
C GLU A 83 4.60 -14.21 12.50
N ASP A 84 5.12 -15.15 11.70
CA ASP A 84 6.17 -14.87 10.72
C ASP A 84 5.66 -14.00 9.58
N GLU A 85 4.44 -14.25 9.07
CA GLU A 85 3.79 -13.37 8.10
C GLU A 85 3.65 -11.95 8.67
N GLU A 86 3.15 -11.79 9.89
CA GLU A 86 2.99 -10.47 10.51
C GLU A 86 4.33 -9.75 10.69
N LYS A 87 5.38 -10.48 11.09
CA LYS A 87 6.73 -9.92 11.25
C LYS A 87 7.31 -9.46 9.90
N LEU A 88 7.13 -10.25 8.85
CA LEU A 88 7.57 -9.89 7.50
C LEU A 88 6.77 -8.71 6.96
N GLU A 89 5.45 -8.68 7.15
CA GLU A 89 4.58 -7.55 6.80
C GLU A 89 5.04 -6.24 7.45
N LYS A 90 5.36 -6.26 8.76
CA LYS A 90 5.88 -5.09 9.47
C LYS A 90 7.18 -4.59 8.86
N ARG A 91 8.10 -5.49 8.47
CA ARG A 91 9.38 -5.11 7.84
C ARG A 91 9.17 -4.54 6.44
N LEU A 92 8.33 -5.17 5.63
CA LEU A 92 7.98 -4.67 4.30
C LEU A 92 7.28 -3.31 4.37
N ASN A 93 6.45 -3.08 5.40
CA ASN A 93 5.85 -1.78 5.64
C ASN A 93 6.90 -0.71 5.97
N LYS A 94 7.88 -1.03 6.83
CA LYS A 94 8.99 -0.11 7.13
C LYS A 94 9.76 0.28 5.86
N VAL A 95 10.08 -0.69 5.00
CA VAL A 95 10.74 -0.41 3.71
C VAL A 95 9.87 0.48 2.83
N SER A 96 8.56 0.18 2.74
CA SER A 96 7.62 1.00 1.96
C SER A 96 7.57 2.46 2.41
N VAL A 97 7.57 2.70 3.73
CA VAL A 97 7.58 4.05 4.31
C VAL A 97 8.88 4.77 3.98
N LYS A 98 10.04 4.14 4.22
CA LYS A 98 11.34 4.75 3.89
C LYS A 98 11.48 5.13 2.42
N ILE A 99 10.99 4.29 1.49
CA ILE A 99 10.97 4.60 0.06
C ILE A 99 10.13 5.86 -0.21
N GLN A 100 8.95 5.95 0.41
CA GLN A 100 8.07 7.10 0.26
C GLN A 100 8.70 8.38 0.82
N ASP A 101 9.33 8.31 1.98
CA ASP A 101 10.01 9.44 2.61
C ASP A 101 11.13 9.97 1.71
N LYS A 102 11.98 9.08 1.17
CA LYS A 102 13.05 9.47 0.25
C LYS A 102 12.53 10.14 -1.03
N LYS A 103 11.45 9.61 -1.59
CA LYS A 103 10.78 10.22 -2.74
C LYS A 103 10.26 11.62 -2.43
N LEU A 104 9.68 11.83 -1.26
CA LEU A 104 9.17 13.14 -0.84
C LEU A 104 10.30 14.13 -0.57
N GLU A 105 11.35 13.71 0.14
CA GLU A 105 12.57 14.51 0.35
C GLU A 105 13.16 14.99 -0.97
N LYS A 106 13.12 14.14 -2.01
CA LYS A 106 13.65 14.49 -3.34
C LYS A 106 12.77 15.49 -4.10
N ARG A 107 11.46 15.50 -3.86
CA ARG A 107 10.51 16.42 -4.50
C ARG A 107 10.49 17.81 -3.88
N LEU A 108 10.85 17.91 -2.60
CA LEU A 108 10.88 19.17 -1.85
C LEU A 108 12.21 19.92 -1.99
N ARG A 109 13.20 19.35 -2.67
CA ARG A 109 14.52 19.94 -2.96
C ARG A 109 14.59 20.37 -4.41
#